data_AF-A0A533VCQ4-F1
#
_entry.id   AF-A0A533VCQ4-F1
#
_cell.length_a   1.000
_cell.length_b   1.000
_cell.length_c   1.000
_cell.angle_alpha   90.00
_cell.angle_beta   90.00
_cell.angle_gamma   90.00
#
_symmetry.space_group_name_H-M   'P 1'
#
loop_
_entity.id
_entity.type
_entity.pdbx_description
1 polymer ?
#
loop_
_entity_poly.entity_id
_entity_poly.type
_entity_poly.pdbx_seq_one_letter_code
_entity_poly.pdbx_strand_id
1 'polypeptide(L)'
;MQMLTEEQLHFVCSIFIFAAAALPVYLSVMLKGNLRKLTIILSIFVLTHAAYHVAGTLGLDFLSEGIFEPISFAVLIYFGLFFLNLTKERKKEVVRNG
;
A
#
# COMPACT_ATOMS: atom_id res chain seq x y z
N MET A 1 -8.14 25.79 -20.04
CA MET A 1 -7.62 24.70 -19.20
C MET A 1 -7.62 25.21 -17.77
N GLN A 2 -8.65 24.90 -16.97
CA GLN A 2 -8.65 25.27 -15.55
C GLN A 2 -7.61 24.39 -14.85
N MET A 3 -6.59 25.00 -14.25
CA MET A 3 -5.73 24.31 -13.30
C MET A 3 -6.58 24.03 -12.06
N LEU A 4 -6.66 22.76 -11.66
CA LEU A 4 -7.20 22.38 -10.35
C LEU A 4 -6.35 23.07 -9.27
N THR A 5 -6.99 23.58 -8.23
CA THR A 5 -6.26 24.09 -7.06
C THR A 5 -5.55 22.93 -6.36
N GLU A 6 -4.46 23.19 -5.64
CA GLU A 6 -3.68 22.16 -4.93
C GLU A 6 -4.58 21.27 -4.04
N GLU A 7 -5.55 21.87 -3.35
CA GLU A 7 -6.52 21.15 -2.52
C GLU A 7 -7.38 20.16 -3.32
N GLN A 8 -7.85 20.57 -4.51
CA GLN A 8 -8.63 19.70 -5.39
C GLN A 8 -7.77 18.56 -5.93
N LEU A 9 -6.50 18.83 -6.22
CA LEU A 9 -5.56 17.80 -6.66
C LEU A 9 -5.34 16.74 -5.57
N HIS A 10 -5.07 17.17 -4.34
CA HIS A 10 -4.91 16.26 -3.20
C HIS A 10 -6.16 15.44 -2.90
N PHE A 11 -7.35 16.04 -3.04
CA PHE A 11 -8.62 15.34 -2.86
C PHE A 11 -8.84 14.26 -3.93
N VAL A 12 -8.60 14.60 -5.21
CA VAL A 12 -8.73 13.65 -6.32
C VAL A 12 -7.72 12.51 -6.20
N CYS A 13 -6.46 12.80 -5.85
CA CYS A 13 -5.44 11.79 -5.59
C CYS A 13 -5.85 10.84 -4.46
N SER A 14 -6.45 11.35 -3.39
CA SER A 14 -6.94 10.53 -2.27
C SER A 14 -8.01 9.54 -2.71
N ILE A 15 -8.94 9.96 -3.58
CA ILE A 15 -9.96 9.08 -4.17
C ILE A 15 -9.31 7.98 -5.02
N PHE A 16 -8.35 8.33 -5.87
CA PHE A 16 -7.65 7.35 -6.70
C PHE A 16 -6.85 6.34 -5.86
N ILE A 17 -6.20 6.79 -4.79
CA ILE A 17 -5.48 5.91 -3.84
C ILE A 17 -6.46 4.97 -3.14
N PHE A 18 -7.61 5.47 -2.71
CA PHE A 18 -8.65 4.65 -2.09
C PHE A 18 -9.21 3.61 -3.07
N ALA A 19 -9.49 4.01 -4.32
CA ALA A 19 -9.91 3.09 -5.38
C ALA A 19 -8.82 2.04 -5.69
N ALA A 20 -7.55 2.45 -5.67
CA ALA A 20 -6.42 1.54 -5.86
C ALA A 20 -6.31 0.49 -4.75
N ALA A 21 -6.86 0.73 -3.55
CA ALA A 21 -6.92 -0.25 -2.46
C ALA A 21 -7.76 -1.49 -2.82
N ALA A 22 -8.75 -1.34 -3.70
CA ALA A 22 -9.60 -2.45 -4.12
C ALA A 22 -8.81 -3.56 -4.84
N LEU A 23 -7.76 -3.20 -5.58
CA LEU A 23 -6.90 -4.14 -6.32
C LEU A 23 -6.16 -5.14 -5.40
N PRO A 24 -5.30 -4.70 -4.46
CA PRO A 24 -4.60 -5.61 -3.57
C PRO A 24 -5.58 -6.38 -2.66
N VAL A 25 -6.69 -5.74 -2.23
CA VAL A 25 -7.73 -6.43 -1.44
C VAL A 25 -8.36 -7.56 -2.24
N TYR A 26 -8.76 -7.32 -3.49
CA TYR A 26 -9.30 -8.36 -4.37
C TYR A 26 -8.29 -9.49 -4.62
N LEU A 27 -7.04 -9.12 -4.92
CA LEU A 27 -5.94 -10.08 -5.11
C LEU A 27 -5.67 -10.91 -3.85
N SER A 28 -5.86 -10.35 -2.65
CA SER A 28 -5.68 -11.06 -1.38
C SER A 28 -6.70 -12.18 -1.15
N VAL A 29 -7.88 -12.08 -1.77
CA VAL A 29 -8.93 -13.12 -1.71
C VAL A 29 -8.67 -14.19 -2.77
N MET A 30 -8.20 -13.78 -3.95
CA MET A 30 -8.02 -14.68 -5.10
C MET A 30 -6.71 -15.51 -5.03
N LEU A 31 -5.64 -14.94 -4.49
CA LEU A 31 -4.32 -15.58 -4.45
C LEU A 31 -4.18 -16.55 -3.26
N LYS A 32 -3.25 -17.49 -3.40
CA LYS A 32 -2.92 -18.48 -2.34
C LYS A 32 -1.43 -18.43 -1.98
N GLY A 33 -1.08 -19.01 -0.84
CA GLY A 33 0.30 -19.15 -0.38
C GLY A 33 1.00 -17.82 -0.10
N ASN A 34 2.25 -17.70 -0.52
CA ASN A 34 3.09 -16.53 -0.23
C ASN A 34 2.65 -15.27 -0.96
N LEU A 35 2.06 -15.41 -2.15
CA LEU A 35 1.47 -14.30 -2.91
C LEU A 35 0.27 -13.69 -2.18
N ARG A 36 -0.54 -14.51 -1.51
CA ARG A 36 -1.63 -14.03 -0.64
C ARG A 36 -1.11 -13.19 0.51
N LYS A 37 -0.05 -13.65 1.19
CA LYS A 37 0.57 -12.89 2.29
C LYS A 37 1.09 -11.54 1.81
N LEU A 38 1.73 -11.53 0.64
CA LEU A 38 2.26 -10.33 0.02
C LEU A 38 1.15 -9.31 -0.30
N THR A 39 0.03 -9.76 -0.86
CA THR A 39 -1.10 -8.87 -1.19
C THR A 39 -1.86 -8.41 0.04
N ILE A 40 -1.94 -9.21 1.10
CA ILE A 40 -2.47 -8.75 2.40
C ILE A 40 -1.63 -7.60 2.96
N ILE A 41 -0.30 -7.73 2.97
CA ILE A 41 0.59 -6.66 3.44
C ILE A 41 0.41 -5.40 2.58
N LEU A 42 0.30 -5.58 1.27
CA LEU A 42 0.02 -4.46 0.35
C LEU A 42 -1.33 -3.80 0.63
N SER A 43 -2.38 -4.58 0.91
CA SER A 43 -3.68 -4.04 1.32
C SER A 43 -3.59 -3.24 2.61
N ILE A 44 -2.85 -3.72 3.61
CA ILE A 44 -2.64 -2.99 4.87
C ILE A 44 -1.93 -1.66 4.60
N PHE A 45 -0.90 -1.65 3.75
CA PHE A 45 -0.23 -0.43 3.33
C PHE A 45 -1.21 0.57 2.71
N VAL A 46 -1.96 0.17 1.69
CA VAL A 46 -2.86 1.09 0.97
C VAL A 46 -3.98 1.58 1.89
N LEU A 47 -4.53 0.73 2.76
CA LEU A 47 -5.56 1.15 3.73
C LEU A 47 -5.01 2.15 4.75
N THR A 48 -3.79 1.94 5.25
CA THR A 48 -3.13 2.87 6.18
C THR A 48 -2.82 4.20 5.50
N HIS A 49 -2.34 4.15 4.25
CA HIS A 49 -2.04 5.35 3.47
C HIS A 49 -3.29 6.12 3.05
N ALA A 50 -4.40 5.42 2.79
CA ALA A 50 -5.69 6.06 2.59
C ALA A 50 -6.20 6.71 3.89
N ALA A 51 -6.01 6.06 5.06
CA ALA A 51 -6.36 6.63 6.35
C ALA A 51 -5.54 7.89 6.67
N TYR A 52 -4.26 7.93 6.29
CA TYR A 52 -3.43 9.13 6.33
C TYR A 52 -4.10 10.31 5.61
N HIS A 53 -4.49 10.11 4.35
CA HIS A 53 -5.15 11.15 3.56
C HIS A 53 -6.48 11.58 4.15
N VAL A 54 -7.32 10.63 4.60
CA VAL A 54 -8.60 10.95 5.25
C VAL A 54 -8.38 11.78 6.52
N ALA A 55 -7.45 11.38 7.38
CA ALA A 55 -7.12 12.12 8.59
C ALA A 55 -6.65 13.55 8.29
N GLY A 56 -5.81 13.72 7.26
CA GLY A 56 -5.35 15.04 6.81
C GLY A 56 -6.50 15.91 6.29
N THR A 57 -7.43 15.35 5.50
CA THR A 57 -8.61 16.10 5.02
C THR A 57 -9.59 16.48 6.14
N LEU A 58 -9.57 15.78 7.27
CA LEU A 58 -10.37 16.11 8.45
C LEU A 58 -9.68 17.14 9.36
N GLY A 59 -8.48 17.62 9.01
CA GLY A 59 -7.67 18.54 9.82
C GLY A 59 -7.03 17.87 11.04
N LEU A 60 -6.87 16.54 11.02
CA LEU A 60 -6.22 15.76 12.09
C LEU A 60 -4.73 15.57 11.78
N ASP A 61 -3.99 16.66 11.68
CA ASP A 61 -2.59 16.68 11.20
C ASP A 61 -1.67 15.77 12.03
N PHE A 62 -1.82 15.77 13.36
CA PHE A 62 -1.04 14.89 14.24
C PHE A 62 -1.28 13.40 13.97
N LEU A 63 -2.52 13.02 13.65
CA LEU A 63 -2.86 11.63 13.37
C LEU A 63 -2.44 11.24 11.94
N SER A 64 -2.54 12.18 11.00
CA SER A 64 -2.11 12.03 9.62
C SER A 64 -0.58 11.93 9.54
N GLU A 65 0.12 13.04 9.69
CA GLU A 65 1.58 13.16 9.52
C GLU A 65 2.34 12.48 10.67
N GLY A 66 1.84 12.56 11.90
CA GLY A 66 2.55 12.04 13.07
C GLY A 66 2.45 10.52 13.24
N ILE A 67 1.41 9.87 12.72
CA ILE A 67 1.13 8.45 12.99
C ILE A 67 0.92 7.66 11.69
N PHE A 68 -0.07 8.00 10.88
CA PHE A 68 -0.40 7.19 9.71
C PHE A 68 0.68 7.25 8.63
N GLU A 69 1.31 8.40 8.41
CA GLU A 69 2.42 8.54 7.48
C GLU A 69 3.59 7.61 7.81
N PRO A 70 4.23 7.68 9.00
CA PRO A 70 5.37 6.82 9.32
C PRO A 70 4.99 5.33 9.39
N ILE A 71 3.77 4.99 9.84
CA ILE A 71 3.29 3.60 9.82
C ILE A 71 3.16 3.10 8.37
N SER A 72 2.60 3.92 7.47
CA SER A 72 2.47 3.53 6.06
C SER A 72 3.83 3.25 5.43
N PHE A 73 4.84 4.10 5.69
CA PHE A 73 6.22 3.86 5.24
C PHE A 73 6.83 2.58 5.84
N ALA A 74 6.62 2.33 7.13
CA ALA A 74 7.12 1.11 7.78
C ALA A 74 6.52 -0.16 7.16
N VAL A 75 5.21 -0.17 6.88
CA VAL A 75 4.54 -1.30 6.22
C VAL A 75 5.06 -1.48 4.79
N LEU A 76 5.34 -0.40 4.06
CA LEU A 76 5.89 -0.47 2.70
C LEU A 76 7.31 -1.05 2.68
N ILE A 77 8.16 -0.65 3.63
CA ILE A 77 9.50 -1.23 3.79
C ILE A 77 9.40 -2.73 4.06
N TYR A 78 8.51 -3.12 4.98
CA TYR A 78 8.28 -4.53 5.29
C TYR A 78 7.77 -5.32 4.08
N PHE A 79 6.85 -4.75 3.30
CA PHE A 79 6.39 -5.31 2.03
C PHE A 79 7.56 -5.57 1.07
N GLY A 80 8.44 -4.59 0.88
CA GLY A 80 9.61 -4.70 0.01
C GLY A 80 10.56 -5.82 0.45
N LEU A 81 10.90 -5.88 1.74
CA LEU A 81 11.75 -6.95 2.29
C LEU A 81 11.13 -8.33 2.12
N PHE A 82 9.82 -8.45 2.39
CA PHE A 82 9.08 -9.69 2.22
C PHE A 82 9.07 -10.14 0.75
N PHE A 83 8.84 -9.21 -0.19
CA PHE A 83 8.89 -9.48 -1.62
C PHE A 83 10.26 -9.98 -2.10
N LEU A 84 11.35 -9.34 -1.65
CA LEU A 84 12.71 -9.73 -2.00
C LEU A 84 13.03 -11.13 -1.48
N ASN A 85 12.62 -11.45 -0.25
CA ASN A 85 12.79 -12.77 0.32
C ASN A 85 12.05 -13.84 -0.48
N LEU A 86 10.78 -13.58 -0.86
CA LEU A 86 10.02 -14.52 -1.69
C LEU A 86 10.68 -14.77 -3.06
N THR A 87 11.19 -13.71 -3.68
CA THR A 87 11.85 -13.81 -4.99
C THR A 87 13.17 -14.59 -4.89
N LYS A 88 13.93 -14.38 -3.82
CA LYS A 88 15.18 -15.11 -3.54
C LYS A 88 14.94 -16.60 -3.33
N GLU A 89 13.93 -16.96 -2.53
CA GLU A 89 13.58 -18.37 -2.29
C GLU A 89 13.11 -19.06 -3.58
N ARG A 90 12.28 -18.38 -4.39
CA ARG A 90 11.86 -18.93 -5.69
C ARG A 90 13.05 -19.13 -6.65
N LYS A 91 14.01 -18.20 -6.68
CA LYS A 91 15.22 -18.31 -7.52
C LYS A 91 16.08 -19.51 -7.13
N LYS A 92 16.27 -19.76 -5.83
CA LYS A 92 17.02 -20.94 -5.33
C LYS A 92 16.33 -22.24 -5.71
N GLU A 93 15.00 -22.28 -5.63
CA GLU A 93 14.22 -23.47 -5.97
C GLU A 93 14.32 -23.83 -7.46
N VAL A 94 14.29 -22.83 -8.35
CA VAL A 94 14.48 -23.02 -9.80
C VAL A 94 15.89 -23.53 -10.12
N VAL A 95 16.93 -22.96 -9.49
CA VAL A 95 18.33 -23.38 -9.72
C VAL A 95 18.61 -24.79 -9.17
N ARG A 96 17.91 -25.22 -8.10
CA ARG A 96 18.10 -26.56 -7.51
C ARG A 96 17.42 -27.68 -8.32
N ASN A 97 16.35 -27.36 -9.05
CA ASN A 97 15.49 -28.35 -9.71
C ASN A 97 15.71 -28.43 -11.24
N GLY A 98 16.66 -27.67 -11.81
CA GLY A 98 17.06 -27.71 -13.22
C GLY A 98 18.47 -28.25 -13.37
#